data_AF-A0A370ANT1-F1
#
_entry.id   AF-A0A370ANT1-F1
#
_cell.length_a   1.000
_cell.length_b   1.000
_cell.length_c   1.000
_cell.angle_alpha   90.00
_cell.angle_beta   90.00
_cell.angle_gamma   90.00
#
_symmetry.space_group_name_H-M   'P 1'
#
loop_
_entity.id
_entity.type
_entity.pdbx_description
1 polymer ?
#
loop_
_entity_poly.entity_id
_entity_poly.type
_entity_poly.pdbx_seq_one_letter_code
_entity_poly.pdbx_strand_id
1 'polypeptide(L)'
;MNPVTKNKIWLGLSAFSTLYFAAFLALLFLIRPFWSDTNSFLTWALGIEFNWVIIVIIMSSALMLFHFSSFSKTMKNRGNEEKTLKLATRITIPLTLIIWIGMTTLLLSELGREQSIILINFLNNLPEIIAGLYLLLVILLLPRFSFWQNQKIRKTVLAATVLLVLIIASKPGSIKITAGPYLQIPSENSITVMWTTNHQAISWVEYGDDFEYKAYPQHDGLIDMNEKIQKVELTGLESGKEYPYRVVSKEIKKFFPYSVLFGKTVVSEDFKFRTLNRRAENISFLVINDLHERHEYWGDIAEELKTDPVDFVVLNGDYFNDLNGERQLINSLIKPVSKHFASETPFIFIRGNHETRGILARSLRDYIALPEDKYYFSFAHGPVAMLAIDSGEDKEDHHKEYSGMVAFDEYRKEETLWLKETVQRKEWQDASWRIAFSHIPLNQFALDEEEGEYKAENLGYQNTWTSILSDGNLDLMLSGHTHRWKIHEPNDEVSFSLIIGGGHIEGTENFVVVRVDADAASLKVDLRDQHGKSFQEFLVEK
;
A
#
# COMPACT_ATOMS: atom_id res chain seq x y z
N MET A 1 -30.01 -57.90 -34.24
CA MET A 1 -30.74 -56.69 -33.77
C MET A 1 -30.66 -55.61 -34.84
N ASN A 2 -31.80 -55.05 -35.25
CA ASN A 2 -31.85 -53.91 -36.18
C ASN A 2 -31.16 -52.68 -35.53
N PRO A 3 -30.38 -51.87 -36.29
CA PRO A 3 -29.70 -50.67 -35.81
C PRO A 3 -30.60 -49.73 -34.96
N VAL A 4 -31.87 -49.57 -35.30
CA VAL A 4 -32.83 -48.72 -34.55
C VAL A 4 -33.08 -49.26 -33.12
N THR A 5 -33.18 -50.58 -32.97
CA THR A 5 -33.38 -51.24 -31.66
C THR A 5 -32.12 -51.12 -30.81
N LYS A 6 -30.94 -51.25 -31.42
CA LYS A 6 -29.66 -50.98 -30.75
C LYS A 6 -29.59 -49.53 -30.25
N ASN A 7 -30.03 -48.56 -31.04
CA ASN A 7 -29.91 -47.13 -30.70
C ASN A 7 -30.83 -46.71 -29.54
N LYS A 8 -32.07 -47.22 -29.49
CA LYS A 8 -32.98 -47.00 -28.35
C LYS A 8 -32.43 -47.59 -27.04
N ILE A 9 -31.81 -48.77 -27.11
CA ILE A 9 -31.17 -49.41 -25.96
C ILE A 9 -29.99 -48.55 -25.45
N TRP A 10 -29.20 -47.94 -26.35
CA TRP A 10 -28.05 -47.11 -25.96
C TRP A 10 -28.41 -45.70 -25.47
N LEU A 11 -29.43 -45.06 -26.04
CA LEU A 11 -30.00 -43.82 -25.49
C LEU A 11 -30.57 -44.07 -24.09
N GLY A 12 -31.24 -45.22 -23.91
CA GLY A 12 -31.65 -45.72 -22.60
C GLY A 12 -30.47 -45.91 -21.66
N LEU A 13 -29.39 -46.57 -22.09
CA LEU A 13 -28.18 -46.79 -21.28
C LEU A 13 -27.44 -45.49 -20.90
N SER A 14 -27.35 -44.50 -21.80
CA SER A 14 -26.70 -43.21 -21.52
C SER A 14 -27.53 -42.31 -20.61
N ALA A 15 -28.86 -42.30 -20.79
CA ALA A 15 -29.76 -41.61 -19.88
C ALA A 15 -29.77 -42.29 -18.51
N PHE A 16 -29.82 -43.63 -18.50
CA PHE A 16 -29.71 -44.45 -17.30
C PHE A 16 -28.39 -44.23 -16.59
N SER A 17 -27.26 -44.15 -17.29
CA SER A 17 -25.96 -43.92 -16.67
C SER A 17 -25.83 -42.52 -16.08
N THR A 18 -26.41 -41.50 -16.73
CA THR A 18 -26.43 -40.12 -16.23
C THR A 18 -27.33 -40.01 -14.99
N LEU A 19 -28.52 -40.62 -15.03
CA LEU A 19 -29.44 -40.70 -13.90
C LEU A 19 -28.85 -41.52 -12.75
N TYR A 20 -28.13 -42.61 -13.05
CA TYR A 20 -27.47 -43.45 -12.06
C TYR A 20 -26.31 -42.70 -11.40
N PHE A 21 -25.51 -41.95 -12.17
CA PHE A 21 -24.45 -41.10 -11.63
C PHE A 21 -25.02 -39.98 -10.75
N ALA A 22 -26.08 -39.31 -11.19
CA ALA A 22 -26.77 -38.30 -10.40
C ALA A 22 -27.41 -38.87 -9.12
N ALA A 23 -28.03 -40.05 -9.21
CA ALA A 23 -28.62 -40.74 -8.07
C ALA A 23 -27.56 -41.25 -7.09
N PHE A 24 -26.42 -41.75 -7.58
CA PHE A 24 -25.29 -42.18 -6.76
C PHE A 24 -24.68 -40.99 -6.00
N LEU A 25 -24.48 -39.86 -6.68
CA LEU A 25 -24.02 -38.62 -6.05
C LEU A 25 -25.03 -38.09 -5.02
N ALA A 26 -26.33 -38.12 -5.33
CA ALA A 26 -27.38 -37.74 -4.38
C ALA A 26 -27.42 -38.67 -3.16
N LEU A 27 -27.25 -39.98 -3.36
CA LEU A 27 -27.20 -40.97 -2.29
C LEU A 27 -25.98 -40.74 -1.38
N LEU A 28 -24.81 -40.45 -1.96
CA LEU A 28 -23.59 -40.10 -1.22
C LEU A 28 -23.80 -38.86 -0.34
N PHE A 29 -24.55 -37.87 -0.83
CA PHE A 29 -24.95 -36.69 -0.05
C PHE A 29 -25.98 -37.01 1.03
N LEU A 30 -26.93 -37.92 0.77
CA LEU A 30 -27.95 -38.32 1.75
C LEU A 30 -27.37 -39.12 2.93
N ILE A 31 -26.29 -39.87 2.71
CA ILE A 31 -25.59 -40.60 3.78
C ILE A 31 -24.57 -39.73 4.53
N ARG A 32 -24.44 -38.44 4.19
CA ARG A 32 -23.54 -37.47 4.83
C ARG A 32 -23.64 -37.41 6.36
N PRO A 33 -24.83 -37.46 6.99
CA PRO A 33 -24.93 -37.46 8.45
C PRO A 33 -24.18 -38.63 9.12
N PHE A 34 -24.02 -39.74 8.41
CA PHE A 34 -23.35 -40.94 8.92
C PHE A 34 -21.84 -40.94 8.69
N TRP A 35 -21.27 -39.98 7.94
CA TRP A 35 -19.83 -39.95 7.66
C TRP A 35 -19.01 -39.82 8.94
N SER A 36 -19.45 -38.97 9.88
CA SER A 36 -18.79 -38.81 11.18
C SER A 36 -18.79 -40.10 11.99
N ASP A 37 -19.93 -40.78 12.05
CA ASP A 37 -20.09 -42.05 12.79
C ASP A 37 -19.27 -43.18 12.14
N THR A 38 -19.25 -43.22 10.80
CA THR A 38 -18.47 -44.19 10.04
C THR A 38 -16.98 -43.94 10.20
N ASN A 39 -16.54 -42.67 10.20
CA ASN A 39 -15.15 -42.32 10.43
C ASN A 39 -14.72 -42.67 11.85
N SER A 40 -15.57 -42.37 12.85
CA SER A 40 -15.32 -42.72 14.25
C SER A 40 -15.17 -44.23 14.43
N PHE A 41 -16.03 -45.02 13.78
CA PHE A 41 -15.94 -46.48 13.79
C PHE A 41 -14.68 -47.00 13.09
N LEU A 42 -14.32 -46.48 11.91
CA LEU A 42 -13.15 -46.92 11.14
C LEU A 42 -11.84 -46.50 11.79
N THR A 43 -11.77 -45.30 12.38
CA THR A 43 -10.63 -44.86 13.19
C THR A 43 -10.46 -45.76 14.41
N TRP A 44 -11.56 -46.12 15.10
CA TRP A 44 -11.50 -47.06 16.22
C TRP A 44 -11.07 -48.48 15.79
N ALA A 45 -11.61 -49.00 14.69
CA ALA A 45 -11.38 -50.38 14.26
C ALA A 45 -10.04 -50.59 13.54
N LEU A 46 -9.58 -49.60 12.78
CA LEU A 46 -8.46 -49.72 11.84
C LEU A 46 -7.36 -48.67 12.04
N GLY A 47 -7.56 -47.67 12.91
CA GLY A 47 -6.61 -46.57 13.09
C GLY A 47 -6.49 -45.64 11.88
N ILE A 48 -7.46 -45.69 10.95
CA ILE A 48 -7.46 -44.92 9.71
C ILE A 48 -8.59 -43.91 9.75
N GLU A 49 -8.24 -42.64 9.63
CA GLU A 49 -9.20 -41.55 9.49
C GLU A 49 -9.35 -41.17 8.02
N PHE A 50 -10.55 -41.33 7.47
CA PHE A 50 -10.84 -41.07 6.07
C PHE A 50 -11.37 -39.65 5.85
N ASN A 51 -10.83 -38.97 4.83
CA ASN A 51 -11.44 -37.75 4.32
C ASN A 51 -12.50 -38.12 3.27
N TRP A 52 -13.75 -38.25 3.75
CA TRP A 52 -14.89 -38.62 2.91
C TRP A 52 -15.12 -37.66 1.74
N VAL A 53 -14.81 -36.36 1.90
CA VAL A 53 -14.91 -35.37 0.81
C VAL A 53 -13.94 -35.68 -0.31
N ILE A 54 -12.66 -35.96 0.03
CA ILE A 54 -11.63 -36.32 -0.96
C ILE A 54 -11.98 -37.65 -1.65
N ILE A 55 -12.44 -38.65 -0.89
CA ILE A 55 -12.85 -39.95 -1.44
C ILE A 55 -14.00 -39.77 -2.43
N VAL A 56 -15.01 -38.97 -2.08
CA VAL A 56 -16.15 -38.68 -2.95
C VAL A 56 -15.72 -37.91 -4.21
N ILE A 57 -14.78 -36.95 -4.09
CA ILE A 57 -14.23 -36.23 -5.25
C ILE A 57 -13.45 -37.18 -6.17
N ILE A 58 -12.61 -38.05 -5.62
CA ILE A 58 -11.82 -39.02 -6.41
C ILE A 58 -12.74 -40.04 -7.09
N MET A 59 -13.69 -40.62 -6.36
CA MET A 59 -14.63 -41.60 -6.89
C MET A 59 -15.54 -40.99 -7.97
N SER A 60 -16.07 -39.78 -7.72
CA SER A 60 -16.90 -39.08 -8.71
C SER A 60 -16.11 -38.70 -9.96
N SER A 61 -14.86 -38.26 -9.81
CA SER A 61 -13.96 -37.97 -10.94
C SER A 61 -13.62 -39.21 -11.75
N ALA A 62 -13.33 -40.34 -11.09
CA ALA A 62 -13.04 -41.62 -11.75
C ALA A 62 -14.25 -42.15 -12.52
N LEU A 63 -15.45 -42.08 -11.94
CA LEU A 63 -16.70 -42.44 -12.60
C LEU A 63 -17.01 -41.52 -13.78
N MET A 64 -16.77 -40.22 -13.65
CA MET A 64 -16.92 -39.25 -14.73
C MET A 64 -15.95 -39.56 -15.89
N LEU A 65 -14.68 -39.81 -15.60
CA LEU A 65 -13.68 -40.21 -16.60
C LEU A 65 -14.05 -41.53 -17.28
N PHE A 66 -14.56 -42.50 -16.53
CA PHE A 66 -15.07 -43.76 -17.08
C PHE A 66 -16.26 -43.56 -18.01
N HIS A 67 -17.19 -42.65 -17.66
CA HIS A 67 -18.31 -42.26 -18.53
C HIS A 67 -17.80 -41.60 -19.83
N PHE A 68 -16.87 -40.65 -19.74
CA PHE A 68 -16.27 -40.00 -20.91
C PHE A 68 -15.47 -40.98 -21.79
N SER A 69 -14.71 -41.92 -21.20
CA SER A 69 -13.91 -42.90 -21.95
C SER A 69 -14.78 -43.92 -22.67
N SER A 70 -15.81 -44.43 -21.99
CA SER A 70 -16.78 -45.37 -22.56
C SER A 70 -17.55 -44.71 -23.72
N PHE A 71 -17.82 -43.41 -23.59
CA PHE A 71 -18.46 -42.62 -24.63
C PHE A 71 -17.56 -42.37 -25.85
N SER A 72 -16.31 -41.92 -25.65
CA SER A 72 -15.34 -41.68 -26.72
C SER A 72 -15.07 -42.91 -27.57
N LYS A 73 -14.94 -44.08 -26.93
CA LYS A 73 -14.74 -45.38 -27.60
C LYS A 73 -15.95 -45.79 -28.44
N THR A 74 -17.16 -45.40 -28.02
CA THR A 74 -18.41 -45.69 -28.74
C THR A 74 -18.61 -44.78 -29.94
N MET A 75 -18.29 -43.48 -29.83
CA MET A 75 -18.33 -42.52 -30.94
C MET A 75 -17.31 -42.84 -32.04
N LYS A 76 -16.13 -43.37 -31.68
CA LYS A 76 -15.09 -43.75 -32.66
C LYS A 76 -15.45 -44.99 -33.48
N ASN A 77 -16.33 -45.85 -32.96
CA ASN A 77 -16.71 -47.12 -33.59
C ASN A 77 -17.97 -47.03 -34.49
N ARG A 78 -18.59 -45.85 -34.63
CA ARG A 78 -19.74 -45.67 -35.52
C ARG A 78 -19.53 -44.46 -36.42
N GLY A 79 -19.58 -44.71 -37.72
CA GLY A 79 -19.57 -43.67 -38.75
C GLY A 79 -20.74 -42.69 -38.60
N ASN A 80 -20.78 -41.70 -39.50
CA ASN A 80 -21.48 -40.40 -39.39
C ASN A 80 -23.03 -40.41 -39.24
N GLU A 81 -23.65 -41.55 -38.97
CA GLU A 81 -25.10 -41.74 -38.97
C GLU A 81 -25.68 -41.67 -37.55
N GLU A 82 -26.04 -40.47 -37.11
CA GLU A 82 -27.33 -40.12 -36.43
C GLU A 82 -27.24 -38.78 -35.69
N LYS A 83 -28.06 -37.81 -36.10
CA LYS A 83 -28.15 -36.46 -35.51
C LYS A 83 -28.69 -36.46 -34.07
N THR A 84 -29.58 -37.39 -33.73
CA THR A 84 -30.28 -37.46 -32.43
C THR A 84 -29.35 -37.86 -31.29
N LEU A 85 -28.43 -38.81 -31.52
CA LEU A 85 -27.41 -39.20 -30.55
C LEU A 85 -26.39 -38.06 -30.32
N LYS A 86 -26.03 -37.32 -31.38
CA LYS A 86 -25.19 -36.11 -31.29
C LYS A 86 -25.87 -34.96 -30.52
N LEU A 87 -27.20 -34.85 -30.55
CA LEU A 87 -27.94 -33.82 -29.82
C LEU A 87 -28.08 -34.17 -28.34
N ALA A 88 -28.48 -35.40 -28.00
CA ALA A 88 -28.58 -35.85 -26.60
C ALA A 88 -27.24 -35.70 -25.86
N THR A 89 -26.13 -35.98 -26.53
CA THR A 89 -24.78 -35.90 -25.97
C THR A 89 -24.27 -34.48 -25.80
N ARG A 90 -24.67 -33.55 -26.68
CA ARG A 90 -24.44 -32.11 -26.52
C ARG A 90 -25.17 -31.51 -25.32
N ILE A 91 -26.17 -32.19 -24.77
CA ILE A 91 -26.93 -31.74 -23.60
C ILE A 91 -26.47 -32.46 -22.33
N THR A 92 -26.32 -33.79 -22.38
CA THR A 92 -25.97 -34.59 -21.19
C THR A 92 -24.55 -34.35 -20.70
N ILE A 93 -23.57 -34.14 -21.58
CA ILE A 93 -22.18 -33.87 -21.18
C ILE A 93 -22.07 -32.53 -20.43
N PRO A 94 -22.54 -31.39 -20.97
CA PRO A 94 -22.50 -30.13 -20.24
C PRO A 94 -23.31 -30.17 -18.95
N LEU A 95 -24.47 -30.81 -18.95
CA LEU A 95 -25.30 -30.93 -17.75
C LEU A 95 -24.61 -31.74 -16.64
N THR A 96 -23.95 -32.85 -16.99
CA THR A 96 -23.17 -33.64 -16.04
C THR A 96 -21.97 -32.85 -15.50
N LEU A 97 -21.31 -32.07 -16.36
CA LEU A 97 -20.21 -31.20 -15.97
C LEU A 97 -20.66 -30.10 -15.01
N ILE A 98 -21.80 -29.46 -15.29
CA ILE A 98 -22.37 -28.40 -14.44
C ILE A 98 -22.76 -28.96 -13.06
N ILE A 99 -23.42 -30.12 -13.02
CA ILE A 99 -23.78 -30.79 -11.76
C ILE A 99 -22.51 -31.13 -10.97
N TRP A 100 -21.49 -31.68 -11.63
CA TRP A 100 -20.22 -32.02 -10.98
C TRP A 100 -19.48 -30.79 -10.44
N ILE A 101 -19.41 -29.70 -11.23
CA ILE A 101 -18.82 -28.43 -10.80
C ILE A 101 -19.57 -27.87 -9.58
N GLY A 102 -20.91 -27.78 -9.65
CA GLY A 102 -21.73 -27.24 -8.56
C GLY A 102 -21.56 -28.04 -7.26
N MET A 103 -21.57 -29.38 -7.35
CA MET A 103 -21.39 -30.26 -6.19
C MET A 103 -19.97 -30.22 -5.62
N THR A 104 -18.96 -30.13 -6.50
CA THR A 104 -17.56 -30.01 -6.06
C THR A 104 -17.36 -28.67 -5.35
N THR A 105 -17.87 -27.57 -5.89
CA THR A 105 -17.79 -26.25 -5.24
C THR A 105 -18.47 -26.24 -3.86
N LEU A 106 -19.64 -26.87 -3.73
CA LEU A 106 -20.32 -27.05 -2.44
C LEU A 106 -19.46 -27.86 -1.44
N LEU A 107 -18.89 -28.99 -1.87
CA LEU A 107 -18.00 -29.80 -1.04
C LEU A 107 -16.72 -29.05 -0.63
N LEU A 108 -16.18 -28.23 -1.52
CA LEU A 108 -14.99 -27.43 -1.24
C LEU A 108 -15.27 -26.29 -0.25
N SER A 109 -16.49 -25.73 -0.26
CA SER A 109 -16.92 -24.69 0.69
C SER A 109 -17.08 -25.19 2.13
N GLU A 110 -17.14 -26.50 2.34
CA GLU A 110 -17.33 -27.13 3.65
C GLU A 110 -16.04 -27.74 4.23
N LEU A 111 -14.91 -27.64 3.53
CA LEU A 111 -13.61 -28.07 4.04
C LEU A 111 -13.23 -27.23 5.27
N GLY A 112 -13.08 -27.87 6.44
CA GLY A 112 -12.57 -27.23 7.65
C GLY A 112 -11.18 -26.61 7.45
N ARG A 113 -10.78 -25.71 8.37
CA ARG A 113 -9.54 -24.87 8.26
C ARG A 113 -8.30 -25.64 7.81
N GLU A 114 -8.02 -26.83 8.32
CA GLU A 114 -6.83 -27.61 7.91
C GLU A 114 -6.92 -28.16 6.47
N GLN A 115 -8.12 -28.51 6.01
CA GLN A 115 -8.33 -29.05 4.67
C GLN A 115 -8.43 -27.95 3.61
N SER A 116 -8.81 -26.73 4.02
CA SER A 116 -8.68 -25.52 3.19
C SER A 116 -7.22 -25.22 2.81
N ILE A 117 -6.25 -25.56 3.66
CA ILE A 117 -4.81 -25.35 3.38
C ILE A 117 -4.33 -26.28 2.26
N ILE A 118 -4.78 -27.53 2.23
CA ILE A 118 -4.46 -28.48 1.15
C ILE A 118 -5.06 -27.99 -0.17
N LEU A 119 -6.29 -27.48 -0.14
CA LEU A 119 -6.96 -26.92 -1.31
C LEU A 119 -6.30 -25.63 -1.81
N ILE A 120 -5.95 -24.71 -0.91
CA ILE A 120 -5.22 -23.47 -1.23
C ILE A 120 -3.86 -23.83 -1.84
N ASN A 121 -3.16 -24.81 -1.28
CA ASN A 121 -1.93 -25.33 -1.89
C ASN A 121 -2.19 -25.90 -3.29
N PHE A 122 -3.26 -26.67 -3.51
CA PHE A 122 -3.60 -27.17 -4.84
C PHE A 122 -3.94 -26.04 -5.83
N LEU A 123 -4.74 -25.06 -5.42
CA LEU A 123 -5.13 -23.91 -6.24
C LEU A 123 -3.93 -23.01 -6.57
N ASN A 124 -3.04 -22.78 -5.61
CA ASN A 124 -1.83 -21.99 -5.82
C ASN A 124 -0.81 -22.67 -6.75
N ASN A 125 -0.84 -24.00 -6.88
CA ASN A 125 -0.01 -24.75 -7.82
C ASN A 125 -0.77 -25.17 -9.09
N LEU A 126 -2.02 -24.74 -9.25
CA LEU A 126 -2.88 -25.12 -10.37
C LEU A 126 -2.30 -24.68 -11.73
N PRO A 127 -1.71 -23.47 -11.89
CA PRO A 127 -1.05 -23.08 -13.14
C PRO A 127 0.08 -24.04 -13.55
N GLU A 128 0.93 -24.46 -12.61
CA GLU A 128 2.05 -25.38 -12.83
C GLU A 128 1.56 -26.79 -13.18
N ILE A 129 0.51 -27.25 -12.50
CA ILE A 129 -0.13 -28.56 -12.78
C ILE A 129 -0.75 -28.54 -14.19
N ILE A 130 -1.51 -27.52 -14.54
CA ILE A 130 -2.12 -27.36 -15.87
C ILE A 130 -1.03 -27.32 -16.95
N ALA A 131 0.06 -26.61 -16.68
CA ALA A 131 1.18 -26.54 -17.61
C ALA A 131 1.92 -27.87 -17.78
N GLY A 132 2.15 -28.61 -16.69
CA GLY A 132 2.74 -29.95 -16.73
C GLY A 132 1.89 -30.91 -17.57
N LEU A 133 0.56 -30.86 -17.38
CA LEU A 133 -0.39 -31.64 -18.17
C LEU A 133 -0.41 -31.21 -19.65
N TYR A 134 -0.31 -29.91 -19.93
CA TYR A 134 -0.17 -29.38 -21.28
C TYR A 134 1.10 -29.87 -21.97
N LEU A 135 2.25 -29.86 -21.28
CA LEU A 135 3.51 -30.40 -21.81
C LEU A 135 3.41 -31.90 -22.12
N LEU A 136 2.79 -32.68 -21.23
CA LEU A 136 2.52 -34.09 -21.45
C LEU A 136 1.65 -34.31 -22.69
N LEU A 137 0.61 -33.49 -22.89
CA LEU A 137 -0.23 -33.50 -24.09
C LEU A 137 0.57 -33.19 -25.36
N VAL A 138 1.41 -32.16 -25.32
CA VAL A 138 2.25 -31.74 -26.46
C VAL A 138 3.28 -32.81 -26.82
N ILE A 139 3.89 -33.46 -25.83
CA ILE A 139 4.93 -34.47 -26.05
C ILE A 139 4.36 -35.83 -26.45
N LEU A 140 3.31 -36.30 -25.77
CA LEU A 140 2.83 -37.67 -25.93
C LEU A 140 1.70 -37.83 -26.95
N LEU A 141 0.84 -36.82 -27.07
CA LEU A 141 -0.42 -36.95 -27.80
C LEU A 141 -0.40 -36.21 -29.14
N LEU A 142 0.10 -34.98 -29.19
CA LEU A 142 0.12 -34.19 -30.42
C LEU A 142 0.86 -34.87 -31.60
N PRO A 143 1.99 -35.58 -31.41
CA PRO A 143 2.67 -36.29 -32.50
C PRO A 143 1.85 -37.37 -33.21
N ARG A 144 0.74 -37.83 -32.61
CA ARG A 144 -0.13 -38.88 -33.15
C ARG A 144 -1.25 -38.36 -34.05
N PHE A 145 -1.43 -37.04 -34.15
CA PHE A 145 -2.48 -36.44 -34.96
C PHE A 145 -1.98 -36.01 -36.36
N SER A 146 -2.85 -36.13 -37.37
CA SER A 146 -2.52 -35.81 -38.76
C SER A 146 -2.11 -34.35 -38.97
N PHE A 147 -2.72 -33.42 -38.24
CA PHE A 147 -2.38 -31.99 -38.33
C PHE A 147 -0.97 -31.67 -37.82
N TRP A 148 -0.38 -32.51 -36.95
CA TRP A 148 0.98 -32.33 -36.45
C TRP A 148 2.06 -32.55 -37.52
N GLN A 149 1.70 -33.23 -38.61
CA GLN A 149 2.58 -33.36 -39.78
C GLN A 149 2.74 -32.02 -40.54
N ASN A 150 1.85 -31.04 -40.31
CA ASN A 150 1.99 -29.70 -40.86
C ASN A 150 3.10 -28.93 -40.13
N GLN A 151 4.17 -28.62 -40.87
CA GLN A 151 5.37 -27.97 -40.32
C GLN A 151 5.08 -26.60 -39.68
N LYS A 152 4.14 -25.81 -40.21
CA LYS A 152 3.77 -24.50 -39.64
C LYS A 152 3.09 -24.67 -38.29
N ILE A 153 2.09 -25.56 -38.21
CA ILE A 153 1.35 -25.85 -36.98
C ILE A 153 2.30 -26.36 -35.88
N ARG A 154 3.19 -27.29 -36.23
CA ARG A 154 4.19 -27.84 -35.30
C ARG A 154 5.12 -26.75 -34.73
N LYS A 155 5.64 -25.86 -35.58
CA LYS A 155 6.50 -24.75 -35.14
C LYS A 155 5.75 -23.78 -34.22
N THR A 156 4.51 -23.42 -34.55
CA THR A 156 3.69 -22.52 -33.75
C THR A 156 3.39 -23.10 -32.36
N VAL A 157 2.99 -24.38 -32.29
CA VAL A 157 2.71 -25.03 -31.00
C VAL A 157 3.98 -25.16 -30.16
N LEU A 158 5.12 -25.52 -30.76
CA LEU A 158 6.40 -25.57 -30.05
C LEU A 158 6.82 -24.19 -29.52
N ALA A 159 6.68 -23.13 -30.33
CA ALA A 159 6.98 -21.77 -29.89
C ALA A 159 6.07 -21.31 -28.74
N ALA A 160 4.76 -21.58 -28.82
CA ALA A 160 3.82 -21.30 -27.74
C ALA A 160 4.13 -22.11 -26.47
N THR A 161 4.56 -23.37 -26.62
CA THR A 161 4.98 -24.22 -25.49
C THR A 161 6.24 -23.68 -24.83
N VAL A 162 7.24 -23.26 -25.62
CA VAL A 162 8.46 -22.63 -25.10
C VAL A 162 8.13 -21.32 -24.39
N LEU A 163 7.26 -20.49 -24.96
CA LEU A 163 6.82 -19.24 -24.32
C LEU A 163 6.09 -19.51 -23.00
N LEU A 164 5.19 -20.50 -22.96
CA LEU A 164 4.49 -20.92 -21.74
C LEU A 164 5.47 -21.41 -20.67
N VAL A 165 6.44 -22.26 -21.06
CA VAL A 165 7.52 -22.72 -20.16
C VAL A 165 8.33 -21.54 -19.64
N LEU A 166 8.67 -20.56 -20.48
CA LEU A 166 9.41 -19.37 -20.06
C LEU A 166 8.60 -18.50 -19.09
N ILE A 167 7.29 -18.37 -19.29
CA ILE A 167 6.40 -17.65 -18.37
C ILE A 167 6.32 -18.36 -17.01
N ILE A 168 6.21 -19.70 -17.00
CA ILE A 168 6.13 -20.47 -15.74
C ILE A 168 7.50 -20.58 -15.06
N ALA A 169 8.57 -20.69 -15.84
CA ALA A 169 9.94 -20.72 -15.34
C ALA A 169 10.43 -19.33 -14.92
N SER A 170 9.69 -18.26 -15.26
CA SER A 170 9.95 -16.93 -14.72
C SER A 170 9.69 -16.97 -13.21
N LYS A 171 10.76 -17.15 -12.44
CA LYS A 171 10.68 -17.10 -11.00
C LYS A 171 10.23 -15.69 -10.61
N PRO A 172 9.31 -15.53 -9.64
CA PRO A 172 9.15 -14.23 -9.00
C PRO A 172 10.52 -13.76 -8.56
N GLY A 173 10.80 -12.46 -8.73
CA GLY A 173 12.12 -11.88 -8.54
C GLY A 173 12.73 -12.19 -7.17
N SER A 174 14.00 -11.83 -6.95
CA SER A 174 14.47 -11.75 -5.55
C SER A 174 13.72 -10.64 -4.83
N ILE A 175 13.55 -10.77 -3.51
CA ILE A 175 13.12 -9.65 -2.68
C ILE A 175 14.07 -8.46 -2.86
N LYS A 176 13.48 -7.27 -2.93
CA LYS A 176 14.16 -5.99 -3.07
C LYS A 176 13.42 -4.94 -2.26
N ILE A 177 14.18 -3.99 -1.74
CA ILE A 177 13.65 -2.71 -1.28
C ILE A 177 13.30 -1.91 -2.54
N THR A 178 12.04 -1.48 -2.65
CA THR A 178 11.51 -0.78 -3.83
C THR A 178 11.57 0.73 -3.70
N ALA A 179 11.50 1.24 -2.47
CA ALA A 179 11.73 2.63 -2.08
C ALA A 179 12.10 2.69 -0.58
N GLY A 180 12.88 3.69 -0.18
CA GLY A 180 13.40 3.82 1.18
C GLY A 180 14.85 3.33 1.34
N PRO A 181 15.38 3.36 2.58
CA PRO A 181 14.68 3.86 3.77
C PRO A 181 14.41 5.36 3.72
N TYR A 182 13.40 5.81 4.45
CA TYR A 182 13.16 7.22 4.71
C TYR A 182 12.79 7.43 6.18
N LEU A 183 13.28 8.53 6.72
CA LEU A 183 13.18 8.91 8.12
C LEU A 183 12.08 9.94 8.30
N GLN A 184 11.17 9.71 9.25
CA GLN A 184 10.09 10.64 9.59
C GLN A 184 9.95 10.84 11.10
N ILE A 185 9.35 11.98 11.45
CA ILE A 185 9.00 12.35 12.83
C ILE A 185 10.19 12.11 13.78
N PRO A 186 11.29 12.85 13.62
CA PRO A 186 12.39 12.78 14.56
C PRO A 186 11.96 13.44 15.89
N SER A 187 12.43 12.89 17.01
CA SER A 187 12.27 13.46 18.34
C SER A 187 13.59 13.37 19.12
N GLU A 188 13.57 13.79 20.39
CA GLU A 188 14.73 13.64 21.27
C GLU A 188 15.08 12.19 21.60
N ASN A 189 14.13 11.26 21.46
CA ASN A 189 14.31 9.88 21.89
C ASN A 189 13.70 8.85 20.93
N SER A 190 13.19 9.30 19.79
CA SER A 190 12.59 8.43 18.79
C SER A 190 12.78 8.96 17.37
N ILE A 191 12.63 8.05 16.41
CA ILE A 191 12.54 8.36 14.98
C ILE A 191 11.79 7.22 14.29
N THR A 192 11.01 7.52 13.25
CA THR A 192 10.32 6.49 12.46
C THR A 192 11.08 6.21 11.18
N VAL A 193 11.45 4.93 10.97
CA VAL A 193 12.13 4.45 9.77
C VAL A 193 11.13 3.68 8.90
N MET A 194 11.00 4.05 7.64
CA MET A 194 10.02 3.46 6.72
C MET A 194 10.65 3.06 5.39
N TRP A 195 10.13 2.00 4.77
CA TRP A 195 10.56 1.55 3.43
C TRP A 195 9.52 0.62 2.81
N THR A 196 9.67 0.32 1.52
CA THR A 196 8.80 -0.61 0.79
C THR A 196 9.56 -1.79 0.21
N THR A 197 8.87 -2.91 0.03
CA THR A 197 9.41 -4.13 -0.58
C THR A 197 8.54 -4.63 -1.72
N ASN A 198 9.13 -5.33 -2.69
CA ASN A 198 8.36 -5.92 -3.80
C ASN A 198 7.58 -7.19 -3.42
N HIS A 199 7.92 -7.82 -2.28
CA HIS A 199 7.31 -9.04 -1.77
C HIS A 199 7.02 -8.91 -0.26
N GLN A 200 6.13 -9.75 0.25
CA GLN A 200 5.90 -9.91 1.70
C GLN A 200 7.18 -10.27 2.44
N ALA A 201 7.42 -9.62 3.57
CA ALA A 201 8.61 -9.83 4.37
C ALA A 201 8.34 -9.64 5.87
N ILE A 202 9.15 -10.32 6.69
CA ILE A 202 9.43 -9.86 8.05
C ILE A 202 10.55 -8.85 7.94
N SER A 203 10.37 -7.68 8.53
CA SER A 203 11.24 -6.53 8.38
C SER A 203 11.69 -6.00 9.73
N TRP A 204 12.90 -5.45 9.80
CA TRP A 204 13.43 -4.81 11.00
C TRP A 204 14.49 -3.77 10.65
N VAL A 205 14.75 -2.88 11.60
CA VAL A 205 15.89 -1.96 11.57
C VAL A 205 16.99 -2.55 12.45
N GLU A 206 18.22 -2.56 11.96
CA GLU A 206 19.41 -2.77 12.78
C GLU A 206 20.07 -1.40 13.01
N TYR A 207 20.40 -1.04 14.25
CA TYR A 207 20.94 0.27 14.61
C TYR A 207 21.88 0.20 15.82
N GLY A 208 22.66 1.26 16.06
CA GLY A 208 23.75 1.29 17.05
C GLY A 208 25.12 1.19 16.40
N ASP A 209 26.19 1.47 17.16
CA ASP A 209 27.56 1.65 16.64
C ASP A 209 28.05 0.43 15.81
N ASP A 210 27.58 -0.77 16.13
CA ASP A 210 27.89 -2.04 15.45
C ASP A 210 26.61 -2.76 14.93
N PHE A 211 25.51 -2.03 14.75
CA PHE A 211 24.18 -2.57 14.39
C PHE A 211 23.67 -3.64 15.38
N GLU A 212 23.99 -3.47 16.66
CA GLU A 212 23.72 -4.43 17.73
C GLU A 212 22.25 -4.49 18.17
N TYR A 213 21.50 -3.40 17.96
CA TYR A 213 20.08 -3.33 18.31
C TYR A 213 19.19 -3.67 17.13
N LYS A 214 18.03 -4.29 17.41
CA LYS A 214 17.01 -4.61 16.40
C LYS A 214 15.65 -4.09 16.85
N ALA A 215 14.98 -3.39 15.94
CA ALA A 215 13.60 -2.95 16.14
C ALA A 215 12.69 -3.50 15.03
N TYR A 216 11.55 -4.03 15.43
CA TYR A 216 10.56 -4.63 14.53
C TYR A 216 9.29 -3.79 14.50
N PRO A 217 8.60 -3.72 13.35
CA PRO A 217 7.23 -3.24 13.32
C PRO A 217 6.36 -4.29 14.03
N GLN A 218 5.60 -3.89 15.06
CA GLN A 218 4.77 -4.82 15.79
C GLN A 218 3.52 -4.14 16.37
N HIS A 219 2.39 -4.83 16.32
CA HIS A 219 1.12 -4.43 16.91
C HIS A 219 0.50 -5.59 17.67
N ASP A 220 -0.10 -5.31 18.83
CA ASP A 220 -0.80 -6.31 19.66
C ASP A 220 0.02 -7.57 19.98
N GLY A 221 1.34 -7.44 20.09
CA GLY A 221 2.28 -8.54 20.36
C GLY A 221 2.65 -9.40 19.14
N LEU A 222 2.26 -8.98 17.94
CA LEU A 222 2.61 -9.64 16.68
C LEU A 222 3.55 -8.76 15.87
N ILE A 223 4.61 -9.36 15.32
CA ILE A 223 5.47 -8.68 14.33
C ILE A 223 4.68 -8.54 13.03
N ASP A 224 4.64 -7.33 12.49
CA ASP A 224 3.94 -7.05 11.26
C ASP A 224 4.60 -7.77 10.09
N MET A 225 3.77 -8.36 9.23
CA MET A 225 4.18 -9.07 8.02
C MET A 225 3.58 -8.38 6.81
N ASN A 226 4.02 -7.15 6.58
CA ASN A 226 3.43 -6.30 5.55
C ASN A 226 3.97 -6.68 4.16
N GLU A 227 3.09 -6.69 3.15
CA GLU A 227 3.45 -6.89 1.75
C GLU A 227 4.16 -5.68 1.16
N LYS A 228 3.82 -4.47 1.62
CA LYS A 228 4.13 -3.24 0.88
C LYS A 228 4.96 -2.25 1.68
N ILE A 229 4.53 -1.86 2.87
CA ILE A 229 5.17 -0.79 3.65
C ILE A 229 5.62 -1.30 5.01
N GLN A 230 6.87 -1.04 5.34
CA GLN A 230 7.45 -1.34 6.64
C GLN A 230 7.57 -0.02 7.39
N LYS A 231 7.10 0.04 8.64
CA LYS A 231 7.10 1.23 9.49
C LYS A 231 7.60 0.86 10.88
N VAL A 232 8.81 1.28 11.22
CA VAL A 232 9.47 0.92 12.48
C VAL A 232 9.79 2.19 13.25
N GLU A 233 9.17 2.37 14.41
CA GLU A 233 9.56 3.42 15.35
C GLU A 233 10.70 2.93 16.23
N LEU A 234 11.83 3.62 16.16
CA LEU A 234 12.93 3.44 17.12
C LEU A 234 12.63 4.34 18.31
N THR A 235 12.69 3.80 19.53
CA THR A 235 12.40 4.55 20.77
C THR A 235 13.49 4.33 21.81
N GLY A 236 13.52 5.17 22.85
CA GLY A 236 14.53 5.09 23.90
C GLY A 236 15.93 5.53 23.45
N LEU A 237 16.00 6.34 22.40
CA LEU A 237 17.24 6.91 21.88
C LEU A 237 17.74 8.06 22.78
N GLU A 238 19.03 8.35 22.72
CA GLU A 238 19.66 9.46 23.42
C GLU A 238 19.53 10.75 22.61
N SER A 239 19.14 11.85 23.26
CA SER A 239 18.95 13.17 22.64
C SER A 239 20.23 13.72 22.00
N GLY A 240 20.10 14.31 20.81
CA GLY A 240 21.20 14.86 20.03
C GLY A 240 22.27 13.88 19.52
N LYS A 241 22.05 12.56 19.65
CA LYS A 241 23.01 11.52 19.28
C LYS A 241 22.82 11.05 17.84
N GLU A 242 23.94 10.76 17.19
CA GLU A 242 23.99 10.13 15.87
C GLU A 242 23.99 8.61 16.00
N TYR A 243 23.21 7.92 15.18
CA TYR A 243 23.08 6.47 15.16
C TYR A 243 23.31 5.93 13.74
N PRO A 244 24.25 4.99 13.54
CA PRO A 244 24.27 4.19 12.33
C PRO A 244 23.08 3.23 12.32
N TYR A 245 22.50 3.02 11.15
CA TYR A 245 21.39 2.10 10.96
C TYR A 245 21.33 1.51 9.55
N ARG A 246 20.62 0.40 9.41
CA ARG A 246 20.24 -0.20 8.12
C ARG A 246 18.91 -0.92 8.23
N VAL A 247 18.22 -1.06 7.11
CA VAL A 247 16.95 -1.79 7.06
C VAL A 247 17.14 -3.18 6.48
N VAL A 248 16.44 -4.15 7.06
CA VAL A 248 16.52 -5.56 6.66
C VAL A 248 15.12 -6.10 6.43
N SER A 249 14.94 -6.80 5.31
CA SER A 249 13.70 -7.50 4.99
C SER A 249 13.98 -8.93 4.58
N LYS A 250 13.38 -9.87 5.31
CA LYS A 250 13.43 -11.31 5.03
C LYS A 250 12.13 -11.77 4.43
N GLU A 251 12.20 -12.19 3.17
CA GLU A 251 11.05 -12.58 2.37
C GLU A 251 10.27 -13.73 3.02
N ILE A 252 8.94 -13.62 2.99
CA ILE A 252 8.02 -14.70 3.33
C ILE A 252 7.53 -15.30 2.00
N LYS A 253 7.96 -16.53 1.68
CA LYS A 253 7.49 -17.25 0.48
C LYS A 253 6.17 -17.96 0.73
N LYS A 254 6.00 -18.54 1.92
CA LYS A 254 4.77 -19.20 2.37
C LYS A 254 4.62 -19.05 3.88
N PHE A 255 3.39 -18.83 4.32
CA PHE A 255 3.03 -18.71 5.72
C PHE A 255 2.04 -19.81 6.11
N PHE A 256 2.45 -20.72 6.99
CA PHE A 256 1.58 -21.73 7.60
C PHE A 256 1.43 -21.47 9.10
N PRO A 257 0.36 -21.93 9.76
CA PRO A 257 0.10 -21.63 11.18
C PRO A 257 1.25 -21.97 12.14
N TYR A 258 2.06 -22.98 11.81
CA TYR A 258 3.18 -23.45 12.64
C TYR A 258 4.51 -23.52 11.88
N SER A 259 4.59 -22.97 10.67
CA SER A 259 5.80 -23.02 9.85
C SER A 259 5.80 -21.90 8.81
N VAL A 260 6.92 -21.20 8.68
CA VAL A 260 7.08 -20.15 7.67
C VAL A 260 8.22 -20.54 6.75
N LEU A 261 7.94 -20.59 5.45
CA LEU A 261 8.99 -20.74 4.44
C LEU A 261 9.53 -19.36 4.10
N PHE A 262 10.74 -19.08 4.59
CA PHE A 262 11.44 -17.86 4.24
C PHE A 262 12.14 -17.97 2.87
N GLY A 263 12.20 -16.83 2.19
CA GLY A 263 13.00 -16.63 0.99
C GLY A 263 14.33 -15.97 1.30
N LYS A 264 14.79 -15.13 0.36
CA LYS A 264 16.05 -14.39 0.55
C LYS A 264 15.87 -13.24 1.55
N THR A 265 16.98 -12.72 2.03
CA THR A 265 17.04 -11.47 2.81
C THR A 265 17.65 -10.38 1.94
N VAL A 266 17.08 -9.18 2.00
CA VAL A 266 17.68 -7.96 1.46
C VAL A 266 18.05 -7.06 2.64
N VAL A 267 19.22 -6.43 2.53
CA VAL A 267 19.75 -5.44 3.48
C VAL A 267 20.04 -4.19 2.67
N SER A 268 19.70 -3.02 3.20
CA SER A 268 20.05 -1.73 2.57
C SER A 268 21.56 -1.45 2.66
N GLU A 269 21.97 -0.31 2.12
CA GLU A 269 23.24 0.31 2.51
C GLU A 269 23.17 0.74 3.99
N ASP A 270 24.33 1.04 4.56
CA ASP A 270 24.46 1.57 5.92
C ASP A 270 24.28 3.09 5.87
N PHE A 271 23.40 3.61 6.72
CA PHE A 271 23.05 5.02 6.81
C PHE A 271 23.24 5.53 8.23
N LYS A 272 23.05 6.83 8.44
CA LYS A 272 23.05 7.44 9.77
C LYS A 272 21.93 8.45 9.91
N PHE A 273 21.40 8.58 11.13
CA PHE A 273 20.50 9.67 11.49
C PHE A 273 20.93 10.30 12.82
N ARG A 274 20.40 11.49 13.11
CA ARG A 274 20.59 12.18 14.39
C ARG A 274 19.24 12.48 15.02
N THR A 275 19.07 12.17 16.30
CA THR A 275 17.88 12.56 17.07
C THR A 275 17.89 14.07 17.34
N LEU A 276 16.71 14.65 17.53
CA LEU A 276 16.59 16.06 17.92
C LEU A 276 17.18 16.30 19.32
N ASN A 277 17.36 17.57 19.67
CA ASN A 277 17.91 17.98 20.96
C ASN A 277 17.23 19.26 21.45
N ARG A 278 16.43 19.17 22.52
CA ARG A 278 15.74 20.34 23.10
C ARG A 278 16.66 21.40 23.69
N ARG A 279 17.93 21.05 23.90
CA ARG A 279 18.97 21.97 24.39
C ARG A 279 19.94 22.40 23.28
N ALA A 280 19.64 22.12 22.02
CA ALA A 280 20.42 22.67 20.91
C ALA A 280 20.38 24.20 20.99
N GLU A 281 21.55 24.83 20.87
CA GLU A 281 21.66 26.30 20.89
C GLU A 281 21.09 26.92 19.62
N ASN A 282 21.26 26.23 18.50
CA ASN A 282 20.81 26.62 17.17
C ASN A 282 20.07 25.45 16.54
N ILE A 283 19.07 25.75 15.73
CA ILE A 283 18.38 24.79 14.88
C ILE A 283 18.29 25.32 13.46
N SER A 284 18.22 24.43 12.48
CA SER A 284 17.90 24.78 11.11
C SER A 284 17.03 23.73 10.44
N PHE A 285 16.14 24.18 9.55
CA PHE A 285 15.29 23.30 8.75
C PHE A 285 14.93 23.95 7.41
N LEU A 286 14.58 23.12 6.44
CA LEU A 286 13.99 23.57 5.18
C LEU A 286 12.49 23.31 5.17
N VAL A 287 11.71 24.18 4.53
CA VAL A 287 10.29 23.97 4.20
C VAL A 287 10.12 23.99 2.69
N ILE A 288 9.42 22.99 2.20
CA ILE A 288 9.09 22.80 0.79
C ILE A 288 7.56 22.70 0.70
N ASN A 289 6.96 23.31 -0.30
CA ASN A 289 5.51 23.28 -0.53
C ASN A 289 5.22 23.08 -2.03
N ASP A 290 4.01 22.65 -2.39
CA ASP A 290 3.41 22.86 -3.72
C ASP A 290 4.25 22.33 -4.91
N LEU A 291 4.85 21.14 -4.76
CA LEU A 291 5.66 20.53 -5.82
C LEU A 291 4.81 19.90 -6.93
N HIS A 292 3.57 19.49 -6.67
CA HIS A 292 2.63 18.94 -7.67
C HIS A 292 3.27 17.91 -8.63
N GLU A 293 3.94 16.91 -8.06
CA GLU A 293 4.62 15.79 -8.73
C GLU A 293 5.89 16.13 -9.52
N ARG A 294 6.44 17.34 -9.36
CA ARG A 294 7.70 17.78 -9.99
C ARG A 294 8.92 17.24 -9.26
N HIS A 295 9.08 15.93 -9.35
CA HIS A 295 10.13 15.17 -8.67
C HIS A 295 11.57 15.50 -9.12
N GLU A 296 11.75 16.29 -10.18
CA GLU A 296 13.04 16.72 -10.69
C GLU A 296 13.80 17.61 -9.70
N TYR A 297 13.08 18.40 -8.90
CA TYR A 297 13.68 19.35 -7.94
C TYR A 297 14.33 18.70 -6.72
N TRP A 298 14.01 17.42 -6.42
CA TRP A 298 14.63 16.71 -5.29
C TRP A 298 16.15 16.55 -5.46
N GLY A 299 16.65 16.57 -6.69
CA GLY A 299 18.08 16.61 -6.98
C GLY A 299 18.74 17.88 -6.47
N ASP A 300 18.16 19.04 -6.79
CA ASP A 300 18.71 20.33 -6.41
C ASP A 300 18.61 20.56 -4.89
N ILE A 301 17.48 20.21 -4.29
CA ILE A 301 17.28 20.22 -2.82
C ILE A 301 18.37 19.39 -2.12
N ALA A 302 18.71 18.22 -2.65
CA ALA A 302 19.76 17.38 -2.07
C ALA A 302 21.17 17.99 -2.19
N GLU A 303 21.46 18.73 -3.25
CA GLU A 303 22.73 19.46 -3.37
C GLU A 303 22.81 20.63 -2.37
N GLU A 304 21.69 21.31 -2.12
CA GLU A 304 21.61 22.30 -1.04
C GLU A 304 21.88 21.64 0.31
N LEU A 305 21.20 20.55 0.65
CA LEU A 305 21.40 19.83 1.92
C LEU A 305 22.83 19.32 2.12
N LYS A 306 23.57 19.03 1.05
CA LYS A 306 25.00 18.65 1.14
C LYS A 306 25.90 19.84 1.46
N THR A 307 25.57 21.02 0.95
CA THR A 307 26.39 22.23 1.10
C THR A 307 26.05 23.01 2.36
N ASP A 308 24.79 22.98 2.79
CA ASP A 308 24.25 23.69 3.94
C ASP A 308 23.26 22.78 4.72
N PRO A 309 23.77 21.79 5.48
CA PRO A 309 22.94 20.81 6.17
C PRO A 309 21.95 21.41 7.17
N VAL A 310 20.82 20.71 7.35
CA VAL A 310 19.78 21.07 8.33
C VAL A 310 19.39 19.88 9.20
N ASP A 311 18.70 20.15 10.31
CA ASP A 311 18.26 19.13 11.25
C ASP A 311 17.13 18.26 10.69
N PHE A 312 16.21 18.86 9.93
CA PHE A 312 15.10 18.17 9.28
C PHE A 312 14.53 18.99 8.12
N VAL A 313 13.69 18.36 7.30
CA VAL A 313 12.95 19.00 6.21
C VAL A 313 11.46 18.91 6.51
N VAL A 314 10.71 20.01 6.38
CA VAL A 314 9.26 20.02 6.46
C VAL A 314 8.69 19.96 5.06
N LEU A 315 7.93 18.92 4.79
CA LEU A 315 7.18 18.75 3.58
C LEU A 315 5.76 19.27 3.78
N ASN A 316 5.49 20.52 3.42
CA ASN A 316 4.31 21.28 3.82
C ASN A 316 3.23 21.38 2.72
N GLY A 317 2.74 20.21 2.32
CA GLY A 317 1.55 20.01 1.49
C GLY A 317 1.67 20.24 -0.01
N ASP A 318 0.70 19.67 -0.74
CA ASP A 318 0.50 19.71 -2.19
C ASP A 318 1.68 19.16 -3.00
N TYR A 319 2.06 17.93 -2.69
CA TYR A 319 3.03 17.14 -3.46
C TYR A 319 2.41 16.41 -4.63
N PHE A 320 1.09 16.22 -4.61
CA PHE A 320 0.33 15.55 -5.65
C PHE A 320 -0.72 16.48 -6.22
N ASN A 321 -1.11 16.29 -7.48
CA ASN A 321 -2.29 16.99 -8.02
C ASN A 321 -3.59 16.34 -7.52
N ASP A 322 -3.55 15.03 -7.32
CA ASP A 322 -4.57 14.21 -6.68
C ASP A 322 -3.93 12.87 -6.36
N LEU A 323 -4.40 12.18 -5.31
CA LEU A 323 -3.77 10.94 -4.87
C LEU A 323 -4.58 9.72 -5.31
N ASN A 324 -4.24 9.19 -6.49
CA ASN A 324 -5.03 8.14 -7.15
C ASN A 324 -4.39 6.75 -7.18
N GLY A 325 -3.11 6.60 -6.83
CA GLY A 325 -2.49 5.28 -6.79
C GLY A 325 -1.18 5.21 -6.03
N GLU A 326 -0.93 4.04 -5.44
CA GLU A 326 0.32 3.74 -4.73
C GLU A 326 1.56 3.97 -5.61
N ARG A 327 1.52 3.58 -6.88
CA ARG A 327 2.67 3.79 -7.79
C ARG A 327 2.99 5.27 -8.00
N GLN A 328 1.98 6.13 -8.03
CA GLN A 328 2.14 7.58 -8.13
C GLN A 328 2.78 8.10 -6.83
N LEU A 329 2.21 7.77 -5.67
CA LEU A 329 2.77 8.13 -4.36
C LEU A 329 4.25 7.74 -4.25
N ILE A 330 4.57 6.48 -4.59
CA ILE A 330 5.93 5.96 -4.49
C ILE A 330 6.87 6.66 -5.47
N ASN A 331 6.47 6.88 -6.73
CA ASN A 331 7.36 7.43 -7.73
C ASN A 331 7.50 8.95 -7.68
N SER A 332 6.47 9.67 -7.23
CA SER A 332 6.45 11.14 -7.21
C SER A 332 7.00 11.70 -5.89
N LEU A 333 6.90 10.96 -4.78
CA LEU A 333 7.36 11.42 -3.47
C LEU A 333 8.38 10.47 -2.82
N ILE A 334 7.94 9.27 -2.41
CA ILE A 334 8.72 8.43 -1.48
C ILE A 334 10.07 8.01 -2.07
N LYS A 335 10.09 7.50 -3.30
CA LYS A 335 11.32 7.05 -3.95
C LYS A 335 12.28 8.21 -4.23
N PRO A 336 11.84 9.37 -4.77
CA PRO A 336 12.69 10.54 -4.88
C PRO A 336 13.30 10.98 -3.55
N VAL A 337 12.51 11.26 -2.51
CA VAL A 337 13.06 11.77 -1.24
C VAL A 337 14.01 10.76 -0.59
N SER A 338 13.67 9.47 -0.61
CA SER A 338 14.53 8.39 -0.06
C SER A 338 15.89 8.33 -0.76
N LYS A 339 15.89 8.49 -2.09
CA LYS A 339 17.11 8.46 -2.91
C LYS A 339 18.00 9.69 -2.65
N HIS A 340 17.37 10.83 -2.35
CA HIS A 340 18.04 12.13 -2.37
C HIS A 340 18.54 12.58 -1.01
N PHE A 341 17.75 12.43 0.05
CA PHE A 341 18.16 12.89 1.39
C PHE A 341 17.52 12.11 2.54
N ALA A 342 16.32 11.55 2.36
CA ALA A 342 15.50 11.08 3.47
C ALA A 342 16.04 9.83 4.19
N SER A 343 17.07 9.18 3.63
CA SER A 343 17.81 8.10 4.33
C SER A 343 18.76 8.63 5.41
N GLU A 344 19.03 9.93 5.47
CA GLU A 344 19.96 10.52 6.45
C GLU A 344 19.39 11.76 7.14
N THR A 345 18.68 12.61 6.39
CA THR A 345 17.99 13.78 6.93
C THR A 345 16.49 13.48 7.05
N PRO A 346 15.91 13.48 8.26
CA PRO A 346 14.49 13.20 8.44
C PRO A 346 13.60 14.28 7.84
N PHE A 347 12.40 13.89 7.44
CA PHE A 347 11.37 14.84 7.07
C PHE A 347 10.09 14.72 7.88
N ILE A 348 9.36 15.82 7.97
CA ILE A 348 8.06 15.92 8.61
C ILE A 348 7.04 16.15 7.50
N PHE A 349 6.09 15.24 7.34
CA PHE A 349 5.07 15.36 6.31
C PHE A 349 3.81 16.03 6.85
N ILE A 350 3.41 17.12 6.22
CA ILE A 350 2.15 17.82 6.45
C ILE A 350 1.40 17.78 5.14
N ARG A 351 0.14 17.35 5.20
CA ARG A 351 -0.68 17.22 3.99
C ARG A 351 -1.31 18.56 3.64
N GLY A 352 -1.41 18.83 2.34
CA GLY A 352 -2.23 19.88 1.77
C GLY A 352 -3.61 19.36 1.37
N ASN A 353 -4.38 20.23 0.73
CA ASN A 353 -5.72 19.89 0.25
C ASN A 353 -5.66 18.83 -0.86
N HIS A 354 -4.63 18.86 -1.72
CA HIS A 354 -4.54 17.87 -2.80
C HIS A 354 -4.23 16.44 -2.32
N GLU A 355 -3.59 16.28 -1.16
CA GLU A 355 -3.41 14.98 -0.51
C GLU A 355 -4.72 14.38 0.05
N THR A 356 -5.77 15.20 0.21
CA THR A 356 -7.10 14.74 0.63
C THR A 356 -7.96 14.24 -0.54
N ARG A 357 -7.53 14.52 -1.78
CA ARG A 357 -8.24 14.21 -3.01
C ARG A 357 -7.78 12.88 -3.59
N GLY A 358 -8.70 12.15 -4.23
CA GLY A 358 -8.41 10.87 -4.88
C GLY A 358 -8.62 9.64 -3.99
N ILE A 359 -8.55 8.45 -4.61
CA ILE A 359 -8.91 7.20 -3.93
C ILE A 359 -7.93 6.78 -2.83
N LEU A 360 -6.66 7.20 -2.94
CA LEU A 360 -5.60 6.83 -1.99
C LEU A 360 -5.47 7.80 -0.81
N ALA A 361 -6.19 8.93 -0.78
CA ALA A 361 -6.16 9.89 0.33
C ALA A 361 -6.41 9.23 1.71
N ARG A 362 -7.31 8.23 1.75
CA ARG A 362 -7.65 7.46 2.98
C ARG A 362 -6.54 6.50 3.42
N SER A 363 -5.62 6.16 2.53
CA SER A 363 -4.51 5.24 2.79
C SER A 363 -3.15 5.96 2.81
N LEU A 364 -3.11 7.29 2.66
CA LEU A 364 -1.88 8.08 2.74
C LEU A 364 -1.13 7.83 4.05
N ARG A 365 -1.88 7.73 5.16
CA ARG A 365 -1.37 7.42 6.51
C ARG A 365 -0.49 6.17 6.60
N ASP A 366 -0.66 5.23 5.68
CA ASP A 366 0.12 4.00 5.66
C ASP A 366 1.57 4.29 5.21
N TYR A 367 1.80 5.35 4.43
CA TYR A 367 3.08 5.74 3.82
C TYR A 367 3.80 6.87 4.56
N ILE A 368 3.22 7.41 5.61
CA ILE A 368 3.81 8.46 6.45
C ILE A 368 3.70 8.10 7.92
N ALA A 369 4.55 8.68 8.76
CA ALA A 369 4.50 8.50 10.19
C ALA A 369 3.57 9.57 10.80
N LEU A 370 2.64 9.15 11.67
CA LEU A 370 1.66 10.01 12.31
C LEU A 370 1.78 9.88 13.82
N PRO A 371 2.29 10.92 14.53
CA PRO A 371 2.28 10.95 15.98
C PRO A 371 0.86 10.77 16.52
N GLU A 372 0.68 9.86 17.48
CA GLU A 372 -0.65 9.54 18.05
C GLU A 372 -1.71 9.21 16.99
N ASP A 373 -1.30 8.74 15.81
CA ASP A 373 -2.17 8.40 14.68
C ASP A 373 -2.96 9.61 14.11
N LYS A 374 -2.44 10.83 14.32
CA LYS A 374 -3.03 12.11 13.88
C LYS A 374 -2.16 12.85 12.86
N TYR A 375 -2.80 13.60 11.95
CA TYR A 375 -2.11 14.47 10.98
C TYR A 375 -1.66 15.80 11.57
N TYR A 376 -2.22 16.20 12.70
CA TYR A 376 -1.80 17.37 13.47
C TYR A 376 -1.10 16.94 14.76
N PHE A 377 -0.02 17.62 15.12
CA PHE A 377 0.79 17.32 16.30
C PHE A 377 1.71 18.49 16.66
N SER A 378 2.31 18.41 17.85
CA SER A 378 3.27 19.39 18.35
C SER A 378 4.61 18.73 18.64
N PHE A 379 5.70 19.41 18.38
CA PHE A 379 7.05 18.94 18.72
C PHE A 379 7.97 20.12 19.04
N ALA A 380 9.20 19.82 19.43
CA ALA A 380 10.10 20.78 20.01
C ALA A 380 11.56 20.42 19.67
N HIS A 381 12.35 21.42 19.29
CA HIS A 381 13.77 21.28 19.00
C HIS A 381 14.50 22.57 19.33
N GLY A 382 15.64 22.48 20.03
CA GLY A 382 16.35 23.64 20.57
C GLY A 382 15.41 24.67 21.20
N PRO A 383 15.53 25.97 20.86
CA PRO A 383 14.75 27.05 21.44
C PRO A 383 13.30 27.16 20.91
N VAL A 384 12.88 26.30 19.98
CA VAL A 384 11.65 26.47 19.21
C VAL A 384 10.60 25.40 19.54
N ALA A 385 9.37 25.82 19.80
CA ALA A 385 8.20 24.93 19.83
C ALA A 385 7.46 25.01 18.49
N MET A 386 7.03 23.86 17.97
CA MET A 386 6.47 23.74 16.63
C MET A 386 5.12 23.02 16.62
N LEU A 387 4.22 23.47 15.75
CA LEU A 387 2.92 22.86 15.49
C LEU A 387 2.81 22.47 14.01
N ALA A 388 2.47 21.22 13.73
CA ALA A 388 1.92 20.81 12.45
C ALA A 388 0.40 20.85 12.56
N ILE A 389 -0.23 21.72 11.77
CA ILE A 389 -1.68 21.90 11.65
C ILE A 389 -2.13 21.23 10.37
N ASP A 390 -3.26 20.52 10.43
CA ASP A 390 -3.88 19.88 9.28
C ASP A 390 -5.12 20.66 8.84
N SER A 391 -4.90 21.69 8.02
CA SER A 391 -5.98 22.51 7.46
C SER A 391 -7.02 21.70 6.69
N GLY A 392 -6.67 20.47 6.26
CA GLY A 392 -7.55 19.60 5.50
C GLY A 392 -7.83 20.18 4.11
N GLU A 393 -9.11 20.29 3.77
CA GLU A 393 -9.54 20.77 2.47
C GLU A 393 -9.83 22.28 2.43
N ASP A 394 -9.53 22.90 1.29
CA ASP A 394 -9.73 24.32 1.01
C ASP A 394 -11.20 24.71 0.82
N LYS A 395 -12.03 23.77 0.33
CA LYS A 395 -13.46 23.97 0.05
C LYS A 395 -14.37 23.46 1.17
N GLU A 396 -15.61 23.94 1.16
CA GLU A 396 -16.64 23.50 2.13
C GLU A 396 -17.04 22.03 1.92
N ASP A 397 -17.41 21.33 3.00
CA ASP A 397 -17.73 19.88 2.95
C ASP A 397 -18.88 19.53 2.01
N HIS A 398 -19.81 20.46 1.80
CA HIS A 398 -20.96 20.29 0.92
C HIS A 398 -20.67 20.64 -0.54
N HIS A 399 -19.44 21.04 -0.87
CA HIS A 399 -19.03 21.33 -2.24
C HIS A 399 -19.19 20.08 -3.12
N LYS A 400 -19.74 20.28 -4.33
CA LYS A 400 -20.16 19.20 -5.23
C LYS A 400 -19.04 18.21 -5.60
N GLU A 401 -17.79 18.68 -5.60
CA GLU A 401 -16.62 17.90 -6.00
C GLU A 401 -16.35 16.71 -5.07
N TYR A 402 -16.79 16.76 -3.81
CA TYR A 402 -16.55 15.68 -2.85
C TYR A 402 -17.70 14.67 -2.76
N SER A 403 -18.82 14.91 -3.46
CA SER A 403 -19.96 13.98 -3.47
C SER A 403 -20.45 13.57 -2.06
N GLY A 404 -20.32 14.45 -1.06
CA GLY A 404 -20.71 14.18 0.33
C GLY A 404 -19.80 13.18 1.07
N MET A 405 -18.54 13.02 0.65
CA MET A 405 -17.60 12.01 1.17
C MET A 405 -16.52 12.58 2.12
N VAL A 406 -16.64 13.85 2.51
CA VAL A 406 -15.71 14.56 3.41
C VAL A 406 -16.46 15.14 4.60
N ALA A 407 -15.74 15.35 5.71
CA ALA A 407 -16.27 15.86 6.96
C ALA A 407 -15.21 16.71 7.70
N PHE A 408 -14.55 17.61 6.97
CA PHE A 408 -13.49 18.45 7.50
C PHE A 408 -13.98 19.46 8.53
N ASP A 409 -15.25 19.87 8.50
CA ASP A 409 -15.79 20.78 9.52
C ASP A 409 -15.76 20.13 10.91
N GLU A 410 -16.19 18.87 11.04
CA GLU A 410 -16.13 18.14 12.32
C GLU A 410 -14.69 17.83 12.72
N TYR A 411 -13.87 17.40 11.77
CA TYR A 411 -12.44 17.16 12.01
C TYR A 411 -11.71 18.41 12.53
N ARG A 412 -11.94 19.58 11.91
CA ARG A 412 -11.36 20.86 12.34
C ARG A 412 -11.85 21.28 13.72
N LYS A 413 -13.05 20.89 14.16
CA LYS A 413 -13.50 21.12 15.55
C LYS A 413 -12.69 20.30 16.55
N GLU A 414 -12.36 19.05 16.22
CA GLU A 414 -11.50 18.21 17.07
C GLU A 414 -10.10 18.83 17.20
N GLU A 415 -9.51 19.22 16.08
CA GLU A 415 -8.21 19.89 16.05
C GLU A 415 -8.24 21.25 16.76
N THR A 416 -9.34 22.01 16.68
CA THR A 416 -9.52 23.28 17.41
C THR A 416 -9.39 23.09 18.92
N LEU A 417 -9.97 22.02 19.47
CA LEU A 417 -9.88 21.72 20.90
C LEU A 417 -8.45 21.36 21.28
N TRP A 418 -7.81 20.51 20.47
CA TRP A 418 -6.40 20.15 20.64
C TRP A 418 -5.48 21.38 20.57
N LEU A 419 -5.72 22.31 19.65
CA LEU A 419 -4.93 23.53 19.49
C LEU A 419 -5.02 24.43 20.72
N LYS A 420 -6.25 24.63 21.25
CA LYS A 420 -6.48 25.39 22.50
C LYS A 420 -5.72 24.82 23.68
N GLU A 421 -5.66 23.49 23.80
CA GLU A 421 -4.90 22.83 24.86
C GLU A 421 -3.39 22.96 24.62
N THR A 422 -2.96 22.83 23.37
CA THR A 422 -1.54 22.79 23.01
C THR A 422 -0.84 24.12 23.24
N VAL A 423 -1.47 25.24 22.90
CA VAL A 423 -0.89 26.57 23.16
C VAL A 423 -0.76 26.89 24.65
N GLN A 424 -1.43 26.14 25.54
CA GLN A 424 -1.30 26.29 26.99
C GLN A 424 -0.24 25.37 27.61
N ARG A 425 0.36 24.47 26.83
CA ARG A 425 1.39 23.54 27.33
C ARG A 425 2.66 24.29 27.68
N LYS A 426 3.36 23.81 28.70
CA LYS A 426 4.60 24.43 29.19
C LYS A 426 5.68 24.44 28.11
N GLU A 427 5.78 23.38 27.31
CA GLU A 427 6.73 23.28 26.21
C GLU A 427 6.53 24.38 25.16
N TRP A 428 5.29 24.82 24.95
CA TRP A 428 4.92 25.93 24.07
C TRP A 428 5.17 27.28 24.73
N GLN A 429 4.72 27.45 25.97
CA GLN A 429 4.83 28.71 26.71
C GLN A 429 6.28 29.08 27.04
N ASP A 430 7.13 28.10 27.35
CA ASP A 430 8.54 28.31 27.71
C ASP A 430 9.48 28.46 26.49
N ALA A 431 8.99 28.22 25.28
CA ALA A 431 9.81 28.32 24.08
C ALA A 431 10.24 29.77 23.80
N SER A 432 11.44 29.94 23.25
CA SER A 432 11.92 31.26 22.84
C SER A 432 11.24 31.72 21.55
N TRP A 433 10.84 30.75 20.70
CA TRP A 433 10.10 30.94 19.47
C TRP A 433 9.04 29.85 19.27
N ARG A 434 7.95 30.19 18.60
CA ARG A 434 6.78 29.36 18.31
C ARG A 434 6.49 29.42 16.82
N ILE A 435 6.55 28.28 16.16
CA ILE A 435 6.34 28.15 14.72
C ILE A 435 5.14 27.23 14.47
N ALA A 436 4.27 27.61 13.54
CA ALA A 436 3.19 26.78 13.06
C ALA A 436 3.35 26.52 11.57
N PHE A 437 3.11 25.28 11.17
CA PHE A 437 3.05 24.87 9.79
C PHE A 437 1.59 24.54 9.46
N SER A 438 1.05 25.17 8.43
CA SER A 438 -0.28 24.87 7.89
C SER A 438 -0.19 25.03 6.39
N HIS A 439 -0.54 24.01 5.62
CA HIS A 439 -0.45 24.11 4.16
C HIS A 439 -1.30 25.28 3.63
N ILE A 440 -2.58 25.33 4.01
CA ILE A 440 -3.46 26.46 3.69
C ILE A 440 -3.19 27.60 4.69
N PRO A 441 -2.92 28.83 4.24
CA PRO A 441 -2.75 29.98 5.13
C PRO A 441 -4.06 30.33 5.87
N LEU A 442 -3.94 30.82 7.11
CA LEU A 442 -5.10 31.24 7.91
C LEU A 442 -5.47 32.72 7.64
N ASN A 443 -6.78 33.00 7.56
CA ASN A 443 -7.43 34.33 7.43
C ASN A 443 -7.20 35.05 6.08
N GLN A 444 -7.87 36.21 5.89
CA GLN A 444 -8.11 37.03 4.67
C GLN A 444 -6.88 37.45 3.82
N PHE A 445 -5.68 36.93 4.04
CA PHE A 445 -4.45 37.39 3.37
C PHE A 445 -4.29 36.91 1.92
N ALA A 446 -5.26 36.15 1.41
CA ALA A 446 -5.36 35.71 0.02
C ALA A 446 -6.36 36.52 -0.82
N LEU A 447 -6.91 37.62 -0.29
CA LEU A 447 -7.88 38.47 -1.00
C LEU A 447 -7.22 39.73 -1.60
N ASP A 448 -6.31 39.58 -2.56
CA ASP A 448 -6.16 40.60 -3.60
C ASP A 448 -7.07 40.24 -4.78
N GLU A 449 -8.29 40.81 -4.79
CA GLU A 449 -9.23 40.71 -5.93
C GLU A 449 -8.64 41.30 -7.23
N GLU A 450 -7.64 42.17 -7.14
CA GLU A 450 -6.94 42.75 -8.29
C GLU A 450 -5.92 41.78 -8.94
N GLU A 451 -5.44 40.76 -8.22
CA GLU A 451 -4.44 39.80 -8.71
C GLU A 451 -5.00 38.39 -9.01
N GLY A 452 -6.31 38.18 -8.84
CA GLY A 452 -6.96 36.89 -9.08
C GLY A 452 -6.68 35.84 -8.00
N GLU A 453 -6.40 36.27 -6.77
CA GLU A 453 -5.99 35.40 -5.66
C GLU A 453 -7.17 34.66 -4.97
N TYR A 454 -6.81 33.59 -4.25
CA TYR A 454 -7.68 32.58 -3.63
C TYR A 454 -8.72 33.18 -2.66
N LYS A 455 -10.00 32.92 -2.93
CA LYS A 455 -11.07 33.23 -1.98
C LYS A 455 -11.26 32.07 -1.02
N ALA A 456 -10.86 32.26 0.23
CA ALA A 456 -11.10 31.28 1.29
C ALA A 456 -12.60 30.99 1.42
N GLU A 457 -12.99 29.74 1.13
CA GLU A 457 -14.39 29.30 1.27
C GLU A 457 -14.74 28.97 2.73
N ASN A 458 -13.74 28.74 3.58
CA ASN A 458 -13.90 28.27 4.95
C ASN A 458 -13.44 29.29 6.02
N LEU A 459 -14.00 30.50 6.04
CA LEU A 459 -13.55 31.58 6.94
C LEU A 459 -13.71 31.30 8.45
N GLY A 460 -14.67 30.46 8.84
CA GLY A 460 -15.03 30.25 10.25
C GLY A 460 -13.90 29.65 11.11
N TYR A 461 -13.29 28.56 10.65
CA TYR A 461 -12.19 27.92 11.38
C TYR A 461 -10.90 28.75 11.31
N GLN A 462 -10.63 29.39 10.16
CA GLN A 462 -9.44 30.20 9.94
C GLN A 462 -9.38 31.35 10.95
N ASN A 463 -10.49 32.07 11.14
CA ASN A 463 -10.57 33.14 12.15
C ASN A 463 -10.40 32.59 13.57
N THR A 464 -11.01 31.44 13.86
CA THR A 464 -10.92 30.79 15.18
C THR A 464 -9.47 30.40 15.50
N TRP A 465 -8.77 29.75 14.57
CA TRP A 465 -7.39 29.32 14.74
C TRP A 465 -6.42 30.50 14.79
N THR A 466 -6.65 31.54 13.99
CA THR A 466 -5.87 32.79 14.03
C THR A 466 -5.93 33.43 15.42
N SER A 467 -7.12 33.50 16.02
CA SER A 467 -7.29 33.99 17.40
C SER A 467 -6.57 33.10 18.41
N ILE A 468 -6.74 31.77 18.34
CA ILE A 468 -6.09 30.85 19.28
C ILE A 468 -4.56 30.96 19.21
N LEU A 469 -4.00 31.07 18.00
CA LEU A 469 -2.56 31.17 17.78
C LEU A 469 -2.01 32.53 18.20
N SER A 470 -2.77 33.61 17.98
CA SER A 470 -2.41 34.93 18.47
C SER A 470 -2.40 34.99 19.99
N ASP A 471 -3.45 34.47 20.65
CA ASP A 471 -3.51 34.34 22.11
C ASP A 471 -2.39 33.41 22.65
N GLY A 472 -1.95 32.47 21.82
CA GLY A 472 -0.82 31.57 22.08
C GLY A 472 0.55 32.18 21.85
N ASN A 473 0.65 33.47 21.49
CA ASN A 473 1.88 34.18 21.13
C ASN A 473 2.69 33.47 20.03
N LEU A 474 2.04 32.91 19.01
CA LEU A 474 2.73 32.39 17.83
C LEU A 474 3.67 33.48 17.27
N ASP A 475 4.86 33.13 16.79
CA ASP A 475 5.80 34.09 16.20
C ASP A 475 5.75 34.02 14.66
N LEU A 476 5.70 32.80 14.11
CA LEU A 476 5.76 32.55 12.68
C LEU A 476 4.81 31.43 12.24
N MET A 477 4.06 31.68 11.18
CA MET A 477 3.35 30.67 10.40
C MET A 477 4.00 30.47 9.03
N LEU A 478 4.19 29.22 8.63
CA LEU A 478 4.73 28.81 7.34
C LEU A 478 3.66 28.04 6.55
N SER A 479 3.35 28.53 5.35
CA SER A 479 2.28 28.02 4.49
C SER A 479 2.69 27.87 3.02
N GLY A 480 1.82 27.23 2.23
CA GLY A 480 1.93 27.04 0.78
C GLY A 480 0.65 27.48 0.07
N HIS A 481 0.11 26.60 -0.78
CA HIS A 481 -1.23 26.63 -1.39
C HIS A 481 -1.44 27.68 -2.49
N THR A 482 -0.95 28.91 -2.32
CA THR A 482 -1.18 29.99 -3.31
C THR A 482 -0.22 29.97 -4.49
N HIS A 483 0.78 29.08 -4.46
CA HIS A 483 1.87 28.93 -5.44
C HIS A 483 2.73 30.20 -5.64
N ARG A 484 2.54 31.25 -4.83
CA ARG A 484 3.34 32.48 -4.85
C ARG A 484 3.89 32.73 -3.47
N TRP A 485 5.18 33.07 -3.41
CA TRP A 485 5.75 33.43 -2.13
C TRP A 485 5.23 34.82 -1.70
N LYS A 486 4.96 34.99 -0.41
CA LYS A 486 4.50 36.26 0.17
C LYS A 486 4.91 36.31 1.63
N ILE A 487 5.35 37.48 2.09
CA ILE A 487 5.66 37.74 3.49
C ILE A 487 4.59 38.71 4.00
N HIS A 488 3.91 38.31 5.05
CA HIS A 488 2.95 39.12 5.78
C HIS A 488 3.51 39.38 7.18
N GLU A 489 3.79 40.64 7.47
CA GLU A 489 4.18 41.08 8.80
C GLU A 489 2.96 41.12 9.74
N PRO A 490 3.19 41.01 11.06
CA PRO A 490 2.15 41.19 12.06
C PRO A 490 1.39 42.51 11.89
N ASN A 491 0.11 42.53 12.25
CA ASN A 491 -0.74 43.70 12.25
C ASN A 491 -1.78 43.64 13.39
N ASP A 492 -2.69 44.63 13.44
CA ASP A 492 -3.70 44.74 14.50
C ASP A 492 -4.66 43.53 14.59
N GLU A 493 -4.83 42.76 13.50
CA GLU A 493 -5.70 41.59 13.47
C GLU A 493 -4.95 40.27 13.68
N VAL A 494 -3.68 40.21 13.31
CA VAL A 494 -2.84 39.00 13.37
C VAL A 494 -1.47 39.32 13.97
N SER A 495 -1.21 38.75 15.14
CA SER A 495 -0.03 39.07 15.97
C SER A 495 1.27 38.37 15.55
N PHE A 496 1.26 37.57 14.49
CA PHE A 496 2.40 36.75 14.06
C PHE A 496 2.71 36.94 12.59
N SER A 497 3.96 36.66 12.20
CA SER A 497 4.36 36.70 10.80
C SER A 497 3.80 35.50 10.04
N LEU A 498 3.28 35.70 8.83
CA LEU A 498 2.88 34.62 7.93
C LEU A 498 3.74 34.67 6.68
N ILE A 499 4.44 33.57 6.40
CA ILE A 499 5.23 33.43 5.18
C ILE A 499 4.65 32.28 4.35
N ILE A 500 4.22 32.63 3.16
CA ILE A 500 3.84 31.65 2.15
C ILE A 500 5.10 31.34 1.35
N GLY A 501 5.51 30.08 1.34
CA GLY A 501 6.71 29.63 0.65
C GLY A 501 6.56 29.60 -0.87
N GLY A 502 5.33 29.70 -1.38
CA GLY A 502 5.04 29.59 -2.82
C GLY A 502 5.20 28.18 -3.34
N GLY A 503 5.19 28.04 -4.66
CA GLY A 503 5.26 26.75 -5.35
C GLY A 503 5.78 26.91 -6.76
N HIS A 504 5.69 25.83 -7.54
CA HIS A 504 6.03 25.93 -8.94
C HIS A 504 5.01 26.80 -9.70
N ILE A 505 5.48 27.88 -10.34
CA ILE A 505 4.65 28.71 -11.22
C ILE A 505 4.72 28.15 -12.66
N GLU A 506 3.56 27.80 -13.23
CA GLU A 506 3.46 27.28 -14.59
C GLU A 506 4.14 28.21 -15.62
N GLY A 507 5.04 27.65 -16.44
CA GLY A 507 5.81 28.42 -17.42
C GLY A 507 7.09 29.07 -16.89
N THR A 508 7.45 28.83 -15.63
CA THR A 508 8.75 29.23 -15.04
C THR A 508 9.52 28.01 -14.56
N GLU A 509 10.84 28.13 -14.40
CA GLU A 509 11.67 27.11 -13.73
C GLU A 509 11.84 27.41 -12.22
N ASN A 510 11.12 28.39 -11.69
CA ASN A 510 11.33 28.90 -10.35
C ASN A 510 10.54 28.07 -9.33
N PHE A 511 11.26 27.58 -8.33
CA PHE A 511 10.72 26.93 -7.16
C PHE A 511 11.40 27.52 -5.93
N VAL A 512 10.64 27.74 -4.87
CA VAL A 512 11.12 28.42 -3.66
C VAL A 512 11.33 27.40 -2.55
N VAL A 513 12.51 27.43 -1.97
CA VAL A 513 12.86 26.69 -0.75
C VAL A 513 12.90 27.71 0.38
N VAL A 514 12.20 27.42 1.48
CA VAL A 514 12.24 28.27 2.68
C VAL A 514 13.22 27.66 3.66
N ARG A 515 14.34 28.34 3.92
CA ARG A 515 15.21 27.96 5.04
C ARG A 515 14.83 28.74 6.28
N VAL A 516 14.84 28.06 7.42
CA VAL A 516 14.71 28.67 8.73
C VAL A 516 15.93 28.34 9.57
N ASP A 517 16.55 29.36 10.14
CA ASP A 517 17.62 29.25 11.13
C ASP A 517 17.15 29.96 12.40
N ALA A 518 17.28 29.31 13.55
CA ALA A 518 16.83 29.89 14.81
C ALA A 518 17.78 29.57 15.97
N ASP A 519 18.00 30.56 16.81
CA ASP A 519 18.61 30.45 18.14
C ASP A 519 17.70 31.10 19.19
N ALA A 520 18.13 31.19 20.45
CA ALA A 520 17.29 31.79 21.49
C ALA A 520 16.99 33.30 21.28
N ALA A 521 17.81 33.99 20.48
CA ALA A 521 17.76 35.43 20.27
C ALA A 521 17.20 35.84 18.91
N SER A 522 17.26 34.98 17.90
CA SER A 522 16.91 35.27 16.51
C SER A 522 16.16 34.12 15.85
N LEU A 523 15.21 34.48 14.99
CA LEU A 523 14.49 33.57 14.10
C LEU A 523 14.54 34.18 12.70
N LYS A 524 15.35 33.59 11.83
CA LYS A 524 15.58 34.06 10.47
C LYS A 524 14.92 33.12 9.48
N VAL A 525 14.26 33.71 8.49
CA VAL A 525 13.72 33.01 7.33
C VAL A 525 14.43 33.50 6.07
N ASP A 526 14.90 32.58 5.25
CA ASP A 526 15.61 32.84 4.01
C ASP A 526 14.90 32.11 2.86
N LEU A 527 14.32 32.88 1.94
CA LEU A 527 13.71 32.35 0.72
C LEU A 527 14.79 32.20 -0.34
N ARG A 528 14.96 30.96 -0.79
CA ARG A 528 15.98 30.54 -1.74
C ARG A 528 15.33 30.04 -3.03
N ASP A 529 16.00 30.27 -4.15
CA ASP A 529 15.61 29.65 -5.41
C ASP A 529 15.95 28.14 -5.40
N GLN A 530 15.56 27.43 -6.46
CA GLN A 530 15.78 26.00 -6.58
C GLN A 530 17.26 25.58 -6.55
N HIS A 531 18.21 26.51 -6.70
CA HIS A 531 19.64 26.24 -6.65
C HIS A 531 20.26 26.63 -5.30
N GLY A 532 19.43 26.87 -4.28
CA GLY A 532 19.85 27.24 -2.93
C GLY A 532 20.34 28.68 -2.80
N LYS A 533 20.10 29.53 -3.80
CA LYS A 533 20.52 30.93 -3.75
C LYS A 533 19.46 31.78 -3.07
N SER A 534 19.83 32.42 -1.97
CA SER A 534 19.01 33.42 -1.28
C SER A 534 18.62 34.57 -2.23
N PHE A 535 17.32 34.91 -2.22
CA PHE A 535 16.80 36.09 -2.89
C PHE A 535 15.99 37.01 -1.98
N GLN A 536 15.52 36.52 -0.83
CA GLN A 536 14.80 37.31 0.16
C GLN A 536 15.08 36.77 1.57
N GLU A 537 15.52 37.64 2.48
CA GLU A 537 15.69 37.32 3.89
C GLU A 537 14.68 38.08 4.73
N PHE A 538 14.25 37.48 5.84
CA PHE A 538 13.32 38.07 6.80
C PHE A 538 13.73 37.68 8.21
N LEU A 539 13.73 38.65 9.13
CA LEU A 539 13.97 38.42 10.54
C LEU A 539 12.64 38.56 11.27
N VAL A 540 12.21 37.50 11.95
CA VAL A 540 10.95 37.50 12.69
C VAL A 540 11.11 38.37 13.94
N GLU A 541 10.19 39.31 14.11
CA GLU A 541 10.09 40.15 15.30
C GLU A 541 9.21 39.48 16.38
N LYS A 542 9.49 39.78 17.65
CA LYS A 542 8.77 39.25 18.81
C LYS A 542 7.62 40.15 19.25
#